data_AF-A0A382I8I0-F1
#
_entry.id   AF-A0A382I8I0-F1
#
_cell.length_a   1.000
_cell.length_b   1.000
_cell.length_c   1.000
_cell.angle_alpha   90.00
_cell.angle_beta   90.00
_cell.angle_gamma   90.00
#
_symmetry.space_group_name_H-M   'P 1'
#
loop_
_entity.id
_entity.type
_entity.pdbx_description
1 polymer ?
#
loop_
_entity_poly.entity_id
_entity_poly.type
_entity_poly.pdbx_seq_one_letter_code
_entity_poly.pdbx_strand_id
1 'polypeptide(L)'
;VIAVAIDENVDVVAPLADGITYPVLVDTEHRLPELYAVNNVPTVVWIDEDDRIVRPNANEFGSDMFTEFTGIHCEDHMEQVRAWVRDGTVPDDAGYEVADLADDEITARLHFRLAVHARRAGRADVAERHFAEAKALAPHDFTIVRASMPLTGVDPFG
;
A
#
# COMPACT_ATOMS: atom_id res chain seq x y z
N VAL A 1 -0.02 -12.76 -10.27
CA VAL A 1 -0.12 -11.99 -8.99
C VAL A 1 1.28 -11.69 -8.52
N ILE A 2 1.53 -10.44 -8.11
CA ILE A 2 2.74 -10.01 -7.42
C ILE A 2 2.25 -9.32 -6.15
N ALA A 3 2.71 -9.75 -4.99
CA ALA A 3 2.48 -9.02 -3.75
C ALA A 3 3.62 -8.04 -3.50
N VAL A 4 3.31 -6.88 -2.95
CA VAL A 4 4.32 -5.91 -2.53
C VAL A 4 4.01 -5.48 -1.11
N ALA A 5 4.92 -5.80 -0.20
CA ALA A 5 4.92 -5.24 1.15
C ALA A 5 5.55 -3.84 1.08
N ILE A 6 4.90 -2.84 1.68
CA ILE A 6 5.44 -1.48 1.75
C ILE A 6 6.31 -1.29 3.01
N ASP A 7 6.74 -2.37 3.65
CA ASP A 7 7.55 -2.34 4.86
C ASP A 7 9.01 -1.94 4.60
N GLU A 8 9.61 -1.33 5.61
CA GLU A 8 11.03 -0.94 5.61
C GLU A 8 11.96 -2.14 5.88
N ASN A 9 11.51 -3.06 6.74
CA ASN A 9 12.33 -4.12 7.29
C ASN A 9 12.05 -5.46 6.58
N VAL A 10 12.93 -5.80 5.64
CA VAL A 10 12.85 -7.05 4.87
C VAL A 10 12.88 -8.29 5.77
N ASP A 11 13.62 -8.27 6.87
CA ASP A 11 13.74 -9.43 7.77
C ASP A 11 12.42 -9.72 8.51
N VAL A 12 11.56 -8.71 8.69
CA VAL A 12 10.22 -8.90 9.27
C VAL A 12 9.24 -9.46 8.23
N VAL A 13 9.39 -9.06 6.97
CA VAL A 13 8.51 -9.53 5.88
C VAL A 13 8.87 -10.94 5.43
N ALA A 14 10.15 -11.30 5.37
CA ALA A 14 10.60 -12.56 4.77
C ALA A 14 9.90 -13.80 5.36
N PRO A 15 9.75 -13.97 6.70
CA PRO A 15 9.01 -15.09 7.26
C PRO A 15 7.51 -15.10 6.92
N LEU A 16 6.90 -13.94 6.64
CA LEU A 16 5.49 -13.83 6.25
C LEU A 16 5.24 -14.33 4.83
N ALA A 17 6.29 -14.42 4.01
CA ALA A 17 6.24 -14.95 2.67
C ALA A 17 6.39 -16.48 2.61
N ASP A 18 6.66 -17.15 3.73
CA ASP A 18 6.83 -18.60 3.78
C ASP A 18 5.58 -19.34 3.28
N GLY A 19 5.75 -20.19 2.27
CA GLY A 19 4.65 -20.95 1.65
C GLY A 19 3.87 -20.20 0.57
N ILE A 20 4.16 -18.92 0.32
CA ILE A 20 3.58 -18.17 -0.81
C ILE A 20 4.19 -18.66 -2.13
N THR A 21 3.34 -18.93 -3.12
CA THR A 21 3.72 -19.53 -4.42
C THR A 21 3.90 -18.51 -5.55
N TYR A 22 3.70 -17.23 -5.27
CA TYR A 22 3.87 -16.11 -6.19
C TYR A 22 4.93 -15.11 -5.68
N PRO A 23 5.48 -14.24 -6.54
CA PRO A 23 6.49 -13.28 -6.11
C PRO A 23 5.98 -12.31 -5.03
N VAL A 24 6.79 -12.12 -3.98
CA VAL A 24 6.59 -11.12 -2.93
C VAL A 24 7.77 -10.15 -2.97
N LEU A 25 7.49 -8.89 -3.27
CA LEU A 25 8.46 -7.80 -3.29
C LEU A 25 8.33 -6.99 -1.99
N VAL A 26 9.41 -6.28 -1.62
CA VAL A 26 9.41 -5.33 -0.50
C VAL A 26 9.83 -3.96 -0.99
N ASP A 27 8.92 -3.00 -0.92
CA ASP A 27 9.16 -1.60 -1.25
C ASP A 27 9.69 -0.85 -0.03
N THR A 28 10.97 -1.05 0.22
CA THR A 28 11.68 -0.40 1.34
C THR A 28 11.78 1.12 1.22
N GLU A 29 11.40 1.71 0.07
CA GLU A 29 11.52 3.14 -0.21
C GLU A 29 10.17 3.85 -0.36
N HIS A 30 9.04 3.15 -0.13
CA HIS A 30 7.68 3.69 -0.30
C HIS A 30 7.45 4.36 -1.67
N ARG A 31 8.03 3.79 -2.74
CA ARG A 31 7.85 4.26 -4.12
C ARG A 31 6.54 3.79 -4.74
N LEU A 32 6.03 2.62 -4.37
CA LEU A 32 4.79 2.07 -4.93
C LEU A 32 3.58 2.92 -4.53
N PRO A 33 3.39 3.33 -3.26
CA PRO A 33 2.35 4.28 -2.89
C PRO A 33 2.41 5.58 -3.69
N GLU A 34 3.64 6.12 -3.83
CA GLU A 34 4.14 7.00 -4.91
C GLU A 34 3.37 6.90 -6.23
N LEU A 35 3.75 5.86 -6.97
CA LEU A 35 3.46 5.67 -8.38
C LEU A 35 2.02 5.24 -8.68
N TYR A 36 1.36 4.58 -7.72
CA TYR A 36 0.01 4.03 -7.89
C TYR A 36 -1.04 4.74 -7.02
N ALA A 37 -0.68 5.89 -6.43
CA ALA A 37 -1.53 6.68 -5.53
C ALA A 37 -2.21 5.84 -4.42
N VAL A 38 -1.50 4.85 -3.88
CA VAL A 38 -2.00 4.04 -2.77
C VAL A 38 -1.90 4.85 -1.49
N ASN A 39 -3.00 4.99 -0.76
CA ASN A 39 -3.05 5.68 0.54
C ASN A 39 -3.56 4.78 1.67
N ASN A 40 -3.93 3.54 1.36
CA ASN A 40 -4.41 2.54 2.31
C ASN A 40 -4.02 1.12 1.89
N VAL A 41 -3.90 0.23 2.87
CA VAL A 41 -3.68 -1.20 2.64
C VAL A 41 -4.76 -2.03 3.37
N PRO A 42 -5.19 -3.18 2.81
CA PRO A 42 -4.78 -3.74 1.53
C PRO A 42 -5.34 -2.98 0.32
N THR A 43 -4.57 -2.95 -0.78
CA THR A 43 -4.96 -2.37 -2.07
C THR A 43 -4.50 -3.29 -3.19
N VAL A 44 -5.32 -3.40 -4.25
CA VAL A 44 -5.04 -4.18 -5.45
C VAL A 44 -5.15 -3.28 -6.68
N VAL A 45 -4.23 -3.46 -7.64
CA VAL A 45 -4.24 -2.81 -8.96
C VAL A 45 -4.22 -3.93 -10.01
N TRP A 46 -5.03 -3.81 -11.06
CA TRP A 46 -5.03 -4.76 -12.18
C TRP A 46 -4.32 -4.17 -13.37
N ILE A 47 -3.33 -4.90 -13.89
CA ILE A 47 -2.49 -4.51 -15.02
C ILE A 47 -2.57 -5.63 -16.06
N ASP A 48 -2.93 -5.31 -17.29
CA ASP A 48 -2.99 -6.26 -18.41
C ASP A 48 -1.60 -6.53 -19.04
N GLU A 49 -1.56 -7.43 -20.01
CA GLU A 49 -0.33 -7.82 -20.71
C GLU A 49 0.25 -6.73 -21.64
N ASP A 50 -0.49 -5.65 -21.88
CA ASP A 50 -0.07 -4.47 -22.65
C ASP A 50 0.42 -3.33 -21.73
N ASP A 51 0.71 -3.63 -20.45
CA ASP A 51 1.12 -2.69 -19.42
C ASP A 51 0.08 -1.59 -19.12
N ARG A 52 -1.22 -1.87 -19.30
CA ARG A 52 -2.29 -0.94 -18.96
C ARG A 52 -2.94 -1.26 -17.63
N ILE A 53 -3.18 -0.23 -16.82
CA ILE A 53 -4.02 -0.35 -15.63
C ILE A 53 -5.47 -0.48 -16.09
N VAL A 54 -6.04 -1.67 -15.93
CA VAL A 54 -7.44 -1.97 -16.27
C VAL A 54 -8.39 -1.83 -15.08
N ARG A 55 -7.83 -1.80 -13.86
CA ARG A 55 -8.51 -1.39 -12.63
C ARG A 55 -7.49 -0.69 -11.73
N PRO A 56 -7.69 0.61 -11.40
CA PRO A 56 -6.80 1.33 -10.50
C PRO A 56 -6.83 0.79 -9.06
N ASN A 57 -6.18 1.51 -8.14
CA ASN A 57 -6.02 1.14 -6.74
C ASN A 57 -7.36 0.93 -5.99
N ALA A 58 -7.82 -0.32 -5.91
CA ALA A 58 -9.05 -0.72 -5.23
C ALA A 58 -8.76 -1.40 -3.88
N ASN A 59 -9.59 -1.12 -2.86
CA ASN A 59 -9.51 -1.81 -1.58
C ASN A 59 -10.11 -3.22 -1.74
N GLU A 60 -9.25 -4.23 -1.78
CA GLU A 60 -9.63 -5.62 -1.98
C GLU A 60 -8.91 -6.52 -0.97
N PHE A 61 -9.58 -7.58 -0.54
CA PHE A 61 -9.16 -8.38 0.61
C PHE A 61 -8.88 -9.82 0.21
N GLY A 62 -7.75 -10.38 0.65
CA GLY A 62 -7.40 -11.79 0.43
C GLY A 62 -8.08 -12.78 1.40
N SER A 63 -8.94 -12.30 2.30
CA SER A 63 -9.68 -13.12 3.27
C SER A 63 -10.91 -12.38 3.79
N ASP A 64 -11.89 -13.12 4.32
CA ASP A 64 -13.13 -12.56 4.89
C ASP A 64 -12.98 -12.09 6.36
N MET A 65 -11.73 -11.95 6.86
CA MET A 65 -11.46 -11.58 8.26
C MET A 65 -12.13 -10.26 8.67
N PHE A 66 -12.26 -9.31 7.75
CA PHE A 66 -12.81 -7.97 8.00
C PHE A 66 -14.13 -7.69 7.29
N THR A 67 -14.81 -8.72 6.78
CA THR A 67 -16.04 -8.55 6.01
C THR A 67 -17.15 -7.87 6.83
N GLU A 68 -17.28 -8.15 8.14
CA GLU A 68 -18.28 -7.49 8.99
C GLU A 68 -18.09 -5.96 9.08
N PHE A 69 -16.86 -5.47 8.91
CA PHE A 69 -16.52 -4.04 8.97
C PHE A 69 -16.52 -3.37 7.59
N THR A 70 -16.06 -4.10 6.57
CA THR A 70 -15.81 -3.56 5.23
C THR A 70 -16.97 -3.78 4.27
N GLY A 71 -17.79 -4.81 4.51
CA GLY A 71 -18.80 -5.29 3.57
C GLY A 71 -18.22 -5.98 2.33
N ILE A 72 -16.91 -6.21 2.28
CA ILE A 72 -16.23 -6.79 1.12
C ILE A 72 -15.95 -8.27 1.39
N HIS A 73 -16.39 -9.12 0.46
CA HIS A 73 -16.14 -10.55 0.46
C HIS A 73 -14.97 -10.87 -0.47
N CYS A 74 -14.03 -11.70 -0.01
CA CYS A 74 -12.89 -12.14 -0.80
C CYS A 74 -13.33 -12.90 -2.06
N GLU A 75 -14.34 -13.76 -1.96
CA GLU A 75 -14.78 -14.56 -3.12
C GLU A 75 -15.35 -13.68 -4.25
N ASP A 76 -16.04 -12.58 -3.94
CA ASP A 76 -16.57 -11.67 -4.95
C ASP A 76 -15.43 -11.08 -5.79
N HIS A 77 -14.34 -10.64 -5.15
CA HIS A 77 -13.14 -10.16 -5.84
C HIS A 77 -12.50 -11.26 -6.69
N MET A 78 -12.40 -12.48 -6.15
CA MET A 78 -11.83 -13.62 -6.87
C MET A 78 -12.65 -13.99 -8.11
N GLU A 79 -13.98 -13.89 -8.04
CA GLU A 79 -14.86 -14.08 -9.20
C GLU A 79 -14.63 -13.02 -10.27
N GLN A 80 -14.50 -11.75 -9.89
CA GLN A 80 -14.20 -10.67 -10.83
C GLN A 80 -12.84 -10.88 -11.52
N VAL A 81 -11.80 -11.28 -10.78
CA VAL A 81 -10.48 -11.61 -11.36
C VAL A 81 -10.61 -12.77 -12.35
N ARG A 82 -11.36 -13.83 -12.02
CA ARG A 82 -11.56 -14.98 -12.91
C ARG A 82 -12.32 -14.60 -14.18
N ALA A 83 -13.31 -13.71 -14.11
CA ALA A 83 -14.01 -13.19 -15.28
C ALA A 83 -13.01 -12.45 -16.18
N TRP A 84 -12.31 -11.45 -15.63
CA TRP A 84 -11.32 -10.67 -16.36
C TRP A 84 -10.28 -11.54 -17.08
N VAL A 85 -9.69 -12.52 -16.40
CA VAL A 85 -8.68 -13.41 -17.00
C VAL A 85 -9.26 -14.30 -18.11
N ARG A 86 -10.54 -14.71 -18.02
CA ARG A 86 -11.14 -15.65 -18.98
C ARG A 86 -11.69 -14.96 -20.22
N ASP A 87 -12.31 -13.80 -20.04
CA ASP A 87 -13.12 -13.15 -21.08
C ASP A 87 -12.87 -11.64 -21.22
N GLY A 88 -11.97 -11.06 -20.42
CA GLY A 88 -11.66 -9.63 -20.45
C GLY A 88 -12.68 -8.76 -19.73
N THR A 89 -13.66 -9.33 -19.03
CA THR A 89 -14.69 -8.56 -18.30
C THR A 89 -14.10 -7.94 -17.04
N VAL A 90 -14.06 -6.61 -16.99
CA VAL A 90 -13.72 -5.84 -15.79
C VAL A 90 -14.99 -5.44 -15.02
N PRO A 91 -14.90 -5.22 -13.69
CA PRO A 91 -16.01 -4.69 -12.90
C PRO A 91 -16.53 -3.35 -13.42
N ASP A 92 -17.82 -3.09 -13.23
CA ASP A 92 -18.46 -1.84 -13.65
C ASP A 92 -17.81 -0.60 -13.02
N ASP A 93 -17.23 -0.74 -11.83
CA ASP A 93 -16.55 0.32 -11.10
C ASP A 93 -15.06 0.47 -11.48
N ALA A 94 -14.53 -0.32 -12.41
CA ALA A 94 -13.09 -0.34 -12.69
C ALA A 94 -12.56 0.90 -13.45
N GLY A 95 -13.43 1.65 -14.12
CA GLY A 95 -13.04 2.74 -15.03
C GLY A 95 -12.89 4.12 -14.40
N TYR A 96 -12.69 4.24 -13.08
CA TYR A 96 -12.52 5.53 -12.43
C TYR A 96 -11.13 6.13 -12.69
N GLU A 97 -11.05 7.45 -12.71
CA GLU A 97 -9.76 8.16 -12.79
C GLU A 97 -9.20 8.38 -11.37
N VAL A 98 -7.92 8.09 -11.21
CA VAL A 98 -7.17 8.41 -10.01
C VAL A 98 -6.59 9.80 -10.18
N ALA A 99 -6.95 10.72 -9.29
CA ALA A 99 -6.40 12.06 -9.30
C ALA A 99 -4.89 12.03 -9.01
N ASP A 100 -4.17 12.99 -9.61
CA ASP A 100 -2.78 13.25 -9.23
C ASP A 100 -2.70 13.62 -7.75
N LEU A 101 -1.58 13.27 -7.13
CA LEU A 101 -1.28 13.63 -5.75
C LEU A 101 -1.21 15.15 -5.59
N ALA A 102 -1.81 15.68 -4.54
CA ALA A 102 -1.65 17.08 -4.18
C ALA A 102 -0.20 17.36 -3.72
N ASP A 103 0.21 18.63 -3.80
CA ASP A 103 1.54 19.07 -3.37
C ASP A 103 1.86 18.65 -1.91
N ASP A 104 0.87 18.73 -1.03
CA ASP A 104 0.99 18.31 0.37
C ASP A 104 1.22 16.79 0.49
N GLU A 105 0.54 15.97 -0.32
CA GLU A 105 0.72 14.51 -0.34
C GLU A 105 2.11 14.13 -0.86
N ILE A 106 2.57 14.79 -1.93
CA ILE A 106 3.92 14.62 -2.47
C ILE A 106 4.96 15.00 -1.42
N THR A 107 4.76 16.14 -0.75
CA THR A 107 5.67 16.62 0.29
C THR A 107 5.66 15.69 1.50
N ALA A 108 4.49 15.20 1.92
CA ALA A 108 4.37 14.23 3.00
C ALA A 108 5.15 12.95 2.72
N ARG A 109 5.05 12.41 1.50
CA ARG A 109 5.78 11.21 1.06
C ARG A 109 7.29 11.44 0.98
N LEU A 110 7.73 12.64 0.58
CA LEU A 110 9.14 13.03 0.69
C LEU A 110 9.61 13.04 2.14
N HIS A 111 8.86 13.67 3.05
CA HIS A 111 9.16 13.68 4.48
C HIS A 111 9.25 12.26 5.04
N PHE A 112 8.31 11.39 4.69
CA PHE A 112 8.33 9.99 5.12
C PHE A 112 9.63 9.27 4.68
N ARG A 113 10.03 9.40 3.41
CA ARG A 113 11.28 8.80 2.92
C ARG A 113 12.53 9.36 3.60
N LEU A 114 12.57 10.68 3.85
CA LEU A 114 13.65 11.30 4.61
C LEU A 114 13.72 10.76 6.04
N ALA A 115 12.57 10.51 6.68
CA ALA A 115 12.49 9.94 8.01
C ALA A 115 13.03 8.51 8.05
N VAL A 116 12.61 7.66 7.10
CA VAL A 116 13.10 6.29 6.94
C VAL A 116 14.62 6.28 6.73
N HIS A 117 15.13 7.12 5.82
CA HIS A 117 16.56 7.23 5.57
C HIS A 117 17.35 7.69 6.82
N ALA A 118 16.86 8.72 7.52
CA ALA A 118 17.49 9.22 8.74
C ALA A 118 17.53 8.15 9.84
N ARG A 119 16.45 7.38 10.00
CA ARG A 119 16.37 6.27 10.94
C ARG A 119 17.43 5.20 10.65
N ARG A 120 17.57 4.76 9.39
CA ARG A 120 18.62 3.81 8.97
C ARG A 120 20.03 4.34 9.25
N ALA A 121 20.21 5.65 9.13
CA ALA A 121 21.48 6.33 9.43
C ALA A 121 21.71 6.60 10.93
N GLY A 122 20.84 6.11 11.83
CA GLY A 122 20.95 6.31 13.28
C GLY A 122 20.65 7.74 13.76
N ARG A 123 19.99 8.57 12.94
CA ARG A 123 19.63 9.96 13.24
C ARG A 123 18.18 10.06 13.72
N ALA A 124 17.94 9.59 14.94
CA ALA A 124 16.59 9.42 15.50
C ALA A 124 15.80 10.73 15.60
N ASP A 125 16.44 11.82 16.02
CA ASP A 125 15.85 13.16 16.14
C ASP A 125 15.38 13.71 14.79
N VAL A 126 16.19 13.50 13.74
CA VAL A 126 15.84 13.87 12.37
C VAL A 126 14.67 13.02 11.89
N ALA A 127 14.70 11.71 12.14
CA ALA A 127 13.64 10.81 11.72
C ALA A 127 12.29 11.18 12.35
N GLU A 128 12.26 11.41 13.66
CA GLU A 128 11.05 11.78 14.39
C GLU A 128 10.42 13.06 13.84
N ARG A 129 11.23 14.10 13.60
CA ARG A 129 10.75 15.37 13.02
C ARG A 129 10.12 15.17 11.64
N HIS A 130 10.76 14.37 10.77
CA HIS A 130 10.23 14.15 9.43
C HIS A 130 8.99 13.24 9.43
N PHE A 131 8.89 12.25 10.31
CA PHE A 131 7.65 11.48 10.48
C PHE A 131 6.50 12.34 10.99
N ALA A 132 6.77 13.26 11.92
CA ALA A 132 5.76 14.19 12.42
C ALA A 132 5.22 15.11 11.30
N GLU A 133 6.11 15.66 10.49
CA GLU A 133 5.74 16.51 9.36
C GLU A 133 4.93 15.75 8.30
N ALA A 134 5.35 14.53 7.94
CA ALA A 134 4.62 13.68 7.00
C ALA A 134 3.18 13.43 7.45
N LYS A 135 2.99 13.11 8.74
CA LYS A 135 1.66 12.88 9.31
C LYS A 135 0.80 14.15 9.38
N ALA A 136 1.43 15.31 9.60
CA ALA A 136 0.71 16.59 9.65
C ALA A 136 0.19 16.99 8.26
N LEU A 137 0.99 16.75 7.21
CA LEU A 137 0.64 17.05 5.82
C LEU A 137 -0.39 16.07 5.24
N ALA A 138 -0.28 14.78 5.56
CA ALA A 138 -1.17 13.73 5.04
C ALA A 138 -1.80 12.89 6.16
N PRO A 139 -2.70 13.48 6.99
CA PRO A 139 -3.26 12.80 8.17
C PRO A 139 -4.20 11.64 7.83
N HIS A 140 -4.62 11.51 6.56
CA HIS A 140 -5.51 10.46 6.08
C HIS A 140 -4.79 9.42 5.21
N ASP A 141 -3.49 9.57 4.96
CA ASP A 141 -2.69 8.57 4.24
C ASP A 141 -2.20 7.52 5.24
N PHE A 142 -2.84 6.35 5.25
CA PHE A 142 -2.46 5.24 6.13
C PHE A 142 -1.11 4.62 5.76
N THR A 143 -0.65 4.78 4.51
CA THR A 143 0.72 4.40 4.12
C THR A 143 1.79 5.33 4.72
N ILE A 144 1.38 6.45 5.33
CA ILE A 144 2.26 7.33 6.12
C ILE A 144 1.96 7.15 7.61
N VAL A 145 0.71 7.35 8.01
CA VAL A 145 0.32 7.43 9.43
C VAL A 145 0.53 6.09 10.11
N ARG A 146 -0.09 5.01 9.61
CA ARG A 146 0.05 3.67 10.22
C ARG A 146 1.42 3.06 9.95
N ALA A 147 1.98 3.26 8.75
CA ALA A 147 3.31 2.73 8.42
C ALA A 147 4.43 3.31 9.31
N SER A 148 4.30 4.57 9.76
CA SER A 148 5.28 5.18 10.69
C SER A 148 5.19 4.67 12.13
N MET A 149 4.07 4.09 12.55
CA MET A 149 3.85 3.65 13.94
C MET A 149 4.90 2.63 14.42
N PRO A 150 5.09 1.46 13.77
CA PRO A 150 6.10 0.50 14.22
C PRO A 150 7.53 1.06 14.14
N LEU A 151 7.79 1.98 13.20
CA LEU A 151 9.09 2.64 13.04
C LEU A 151 9.40 3.65 14.16
N THR A 152 8.36 4.09 14.87
CA THR A 152 8.42 5.02 16.01
C THR A 152 8.09 4.33 17.34
N GLY A 153 8.00 2.99 17.37
CA GLY A 153 7.74 2.20 18.57
C GLY A 153 6.29 2.21 19.05
N VAL A 154 5.35 2.58 18.18
CA VAL A 154 3.91 2.59 18.45
C VAL A 154 3.26 1.37 17.78
N ASP A 155 2.35 0.70 18.49
CA ASP A 155 1.54 -0.38 17.91
C ASP A 155 0.50 0.20 16.93
N PRO A 156 0.47 -0.22 15.66
CA PRO A 156 -0.52 0.25 14.70
C PRO A 156 -1.96 -0.20 15.00
N PHE A 157 -2.18 -1.14 15.92
CA PHE A 157 -3.50 -1.63 16.32
C PHE A 157 -3.96 -1.15 17.70
N GLY A 158 -3.13 -0.39 18.42
CA GLY A 158 -3.44 0.20 19.74
C GLY A 158 -2.93 -0.62 20.91
#